data_AF-A0A3Q0DL82-F1
#
_entry.id   AF-A0A3Q0DL82-F1
#
_cell.length_a   1.000
_cell.length_b   1.000
_cell.length_c   1.000
_cell.angle_alpha   90.00
_cell.angle_beta   90.00
_cell.angle_gamma   90.00
#
_symmetry.space_group_name_H-M   'P 1'
#
loop_
_entity.id
_entity.type
_entity.pdbx_description
1 polymer ?
#
loop_
_entity_poly.entity_id
_entity_poly.type
_entity_poly.pdbx_seq_one_letter_code
_entity_poly.pdbx_strand_id
1 'polypeptide(L)'
;ARQQVGRGYDFPAVLRWFAERVDLIILLFDAHKLEISDEFSEAIGALRGHEDKIRVVLNKADMVETQQLMRVYGALMWALGKVVGTPEVLRVYIGSFWSQPLLVPDNRRLFELEEQDLFRDIQGLPRHAALRKLNDLVEAAVAVRVHAYIISYLKKEMPSVFGKENKKKQLILKLPVIFAKIQLEHHISPGDFPDCQKMQELLMAHDFTRFHSLKPKLLESLDEMLTHDIAKLMPLLRQEELEGSEARVQGGAFEGTHMGPFVERGPDEAPEDGEEGSDDEAEWVVTKDKSKYDEIFYNLAPADGKLSGSKAKTWMVGTKLPNSVLGRIWKLSDVDRDGMLDDEEFALASHLIEAKLEGHGLPANLPRRLVPPSKRRHKGSAE
;
A
#
# COMPACT_ATOMS: atom_id res chain seq x y z
N ALA A 1 -4.66 -5.24 33.48
CA ALA A 1 -5.64 -4.17 33.20
C ALA A 1 -4.93 -2.82 33.30
N ARG A 2 -4.49 -2.25 32.17
CA ARG A 2 -3.96 -0.88 32.17
C ARG A 2 -5.14 0.06 32.34
N GLN A 3 -5.06 0.94 33.34
CA GLN A 3 -6.03 2.01 33.59
C GLN A 3 -6.21 2.84 32.32
N GLN A 4 -7.44 2.91 31.80
CA GLN A 4 -7.85 3.87 30.80
C GLN A 4 -7.80 5.25 31.48
N VAL A 5 -6.67 5.94 31.35
CA VAL A 5 -6.55 7.34 31.80
C VAL A 5 -7.37 8.15 30.81
N GLY A 6 -8.63 8.41 31.15
CA GLY A 6 -9.51 9.23 30.33
C GLY A 6 -8.83 10.57 30.05
N ARG A 7 -8.68 10.90 28.77
CA ARG A 7 -8.11 12.18 28.35
C ARG A 7 -9.00 13.31 28.85
N GLY A 8 -8.40 14.47 29.12
CA GLY A 8 -9.15 15.69 29.49
C GLY A 8 -9.95 16.33 28.33
N TYR A 9 -10.07 15.63 27.20
CA TYR A 9 -10.74 16.10 25.98
C TYR A 9 -11.20 14.90 25.13
N ASP A 10 -12.15 15.15 24.22
CA ASP A 10 -12.65 14.17 23.25
C ASP A 10 -11.66 14.01 22.08
N PHE A 11 -10.81 12.98 22.16
CA PHE A 11 -9.78 12.71 21.16
C PHE A 11 -10.33 12.29 19.79
N PRO A 12 -11.32 11.37 19.70
CA PRO A 12 -12.00 11.07 18.44
C PRO A 12 -12.59 12.32 17.75
N ALA A 13 -13.21 13.23 18.50
CA ALA A 13 -13.75 14.46 17.91
C ALA A 13 -12.66 15.38 17.33
N VAL A 14 -11.51 15.48 18.00
CA VAL A 14 -10.37 16.26 17.49
C VAL A 14 -9.80 15.64 16.21
N LEU A 15 -9.69 14.31 16.15
CA LEU A 15 -9.23 13.62 14.95
C LEU A 15 -10.17 13.85 13.76
N ARG A 16 -11.49 13.79 13.98
CA ARG A 16 -12.48 14.12 12.96
C ARG A 16 -12.30 15.56 12.44
N TRP A 17 -12.09 16.51 13.35
CA TRP A 17 -11.85 17.91 12.98
C TRP A 17 -10.61 18.09 12.10
N PHE A 18 -9.54 17.33 12.36
CA PHE A 18 -8.37 17.31 11.49
C PHE A 18 -8.66 16.63 10.16
N ALA A 19 -9.35 15.48 10.14
CA ALA A 19 -9.64 14.72 8.93
C ALA A 19 -10.38 15.54 7.86
N GLU A 20 -11.26 16.44 8.29
CA GLU A 20 -11.98 17.40 7.43
C GLU A 20 -11.06 18.46 6.77
N ARG A 21 -9.82 18.64 7.25
CA ARG A 21 -8.97 19.80 6.89
C ARG A 21 -7.59 19.41 6.38
N VAL A 22 -7.09 18.25 6.75
CA VAL A 22 -5.75 17.80 6.36
C VAL A 22 -5.76 17.14 5.00
N ASP A 23 -4.61 17.21 4.34
CA ASP A 23 -4.41 16.63 3.02
C ASP A 23 -4.07 15.13 3.07
N LEU A 24 -3.44 14.67 4.16
CA LEU A 24 -2.96 13.30 4.33
C LEU A 24 -2.92 12.94 5.82
N ILE A 25 -3.33 11.71 6.15
CA ILE A 25 -3.35 11.17 7.50
C ILE A 25 -2.41 9.95 7.55
N ILE A 26 -1.30 10.07 8.28
CA ILE A 26 -0.35 8.96 8.46
C ILE A 26 -0.71 8.19 9.73
N LEU A 27 -1.10 6.92 9.56
CA LEU A 27 -1.28 5.97 10.68
C LEU A 27 -0.04 5.11 10.83
N LEU A 28 0.71 5.30 11.92
CA LEU A 28 1.95 4.56 12.18
C LEU A 28 1.68 3.33 13.06
N PHE A 29 2.22 2.19 12.63
CA PHE A 29 2.27 0.94 13.41
C PHE A 29 3.72 0.49 13.55
N ASP A 30 4.06 -0.09 14.69
CA ASP A 30 5.40 -0.62 14.95
C ASP A 30 5.42 -2.13 14.67
N ALA A 31 6.25 -2.57 13.72
CA ALA A 31 6.33 -3.98 13.34
C ALA A 31 6.87 -4.87 14.48
N HIS A 32 7.66 -4.31 15.39
CA HIS A 32 8.20 -5.03 16.53
C HIS A 32 7.16 -5.23 17.65
N LYS A 33 6.21 -4.29 17.79
CA LYS A 33 5.16 -4.30 18.82
C LYS A 33 3.81 -3.87 18.26
N LEU A 34 3.26 -4.69 17.37
CA LEU A 34 1.94 -4.44 16.82
C LEU A 34 0.87 -4.60 17.90
N GLU A 35 0.30 -3.48 18.33
CA GLU A 35 -0.86 -3.43 19.23
C GLU A 35 -1.89 -2.46 18.66
N ILE A 36 -3.12 -2.96 18.46
CA ILE A 36 -4.26 -2.14 18.04
C ILE A 36 -5.22 -2.10 19.23
N SER A 37 -5.24 -0.96 19.90
CA SER A 37 -6.09 -0.76 21.09
C SER A 37 -7.52 -0.38 20.71
N ASP A 38 -8.44 -0.50 21.66
CA ASP A 38 -9.83 -0.05 21.49
C ASP A 38 -9.89 1.46 21.19
N GLU A 39 -9.08 2.27 21.89
CA GLU A 39 -8.97 3.72 21.64
C GLU A 39 -8.46 4.02 20.22
N PHE A 40 -7.54 3.21 19.70
CA PHE A 40 -7.07 3.36 18.32
C PHE A 40 -8.16 2.97 17.31
N SER A 41 -8.97 1.95 17.64
CA SER A 41 -10.08 1.54 16.80
C SER A 41 -11.18 2.61 16.75
N GLU A 42 -11.45 3.25 17.89
CA GLU A 42 -12.36 4.41 17.98
C GLU A 42 -11.80 5.62 17.21
N ALA A 43 -10.48 5.84 17.27
CA ALA A 43 -9.80 6.86 16.49
C ALA A 43 -9.93 6.63 14.97
N ILE A 44 -9.71 5.41 14.48
CA ILE A 44 -9.94 5.07 13.06
C ILE A 44 -11.42 5.27 12.71
N GLY A 45 -12.35 4.88 13.59
CA GLY A 45 -13.78 5.10 13.39
C GLY A 45 -14.16 6.58 13.25
N ALA A 46 -13.39 7.49 13.85
CA ALA A 46 -13.57 8.94 13.69
C ALA A 46 -13.08 9.47 12.33
N LEU A 47 -12.27 8.71 11.60
CA LEU A 47 -11.76 9.03 10.26
C LEU A 47 -12.63 8.48 9.13
N ARG A 48 -13.76 7.85 9.46
CA ARG A 48 -14.70 7.29 8.49
C ARG A 48 -15.20 8.37 7.52
N GLY A 49 -15.23 8.05 6.23
CA GLY A 49 -15.54 8.98 5.14
C GLY A 49 -14.33 9.77 4.61
N HIS A 50 -13.15 9.58 5.21
CA HIS A 50 -11.89 10.19 4.76
C HIS A 50 -10.80 9.12 4.56
N GLU A 51 -11.21 7.90 4.20
CA GLU A 51 -10.31 6.76 4.02
C GLU A 51 -9.29 6.99 2.89
N ASP A 52 -9.66 7.78 1.87
CA ASP A 52 -8.82 8.18 0.74
C ASP A 52 -7.59 9.00 1.16
N LYS A 53 -7.67 9.71 2.29
CA LYS A 53 -6.58 10.51 2.88
C LYS A 53 -5.64 9.68 3.75
N ILE A 54 -6.01 8.45 4.09
CA ILE A 54 -5.25 7.61 5.01
C ILE A 54 -4.10 6.92 4.28
N ARG A 55 -2.90 7.02 4.86
CA ARG A 55 -1.72 6.21 4.52
C ARG A 55 -1.26 5.47 5.76
N VAL A 56 -1.24 4.15 5.69
CA VAL A 56 -0.79 3.32 6.80
C VAL A 56 0.69 3.07 6.64
N VAL A 57 1.47 3.19 7.72
CA VAL A 57 2.91 2.96 7.70
C VAL A 57 3.27 1.92 8.76
N LEU A 58 3.75 0.77 8.31
CA LEU A 58 4.30 -0.27 9.17
C LEU A 58 5.80 -0.01 9.37
N ASN A 59 6.09 0.76 10.40
CA ASN A 59 7.42 1.26 10.75
C ASN A 59 8.24 0.20 11.52
N LYS A 60 9.57 0.40 11.56
CA LYS A 60 10.54 -0.49 12.23
C LYS A 60 10.50 -1.93 11.72
N ALA A 61 10.18 -2.10 10.44
CA ALA A 61 10.12 -3.40 9.79
C ALA A 61 11.48 -4.12 9.77
N ASP A 62 12.58 -3.38 9.88
CA ASP A 62 13.95 -3.91 9.98
C ASP A 62 14.27 -4.58 11.32
N MET A 63 13.44 -4.38 12.35
CA MET A 63 13.63 -4.99 13.68
C MET A 63 13.10 -6.43 13.79
N VAL A 64 12.51 -6.96 12.71
CA VAL A 64 11.91 -8.29 12.68
C VAL A 64 12.38 -9.06 11.43
N GLU A 65 12.49 -10.37 11.55
CA GLU A 65 12.82 -11.24 10.41
C GLU A 65 11.69 -11.27 9.37
N THR A 66 12.03 -11.57 8.11
CA THR A 66 11.08 -11.54 6.97
C THR A 66 9.79 -12.34 7.22
N GLN A 67 9.88 -13.54 7.80
CA GLN A 67 8.69 -14.35 8.08
C GLN A 67 7.81 -13.72 9.17
N GLN A 68 8.42 -13.13 10.20
CA GLN A 68 7.69 -12.45 11.25
C GLN A 68 7.04 -11.16 10.72
N LEU A 69 7.74 -10.42 9.85
CA LEU A 69 7.20 -9.25 9.17
C LEU A 69 5.92 -9.57 8.39
N MET A 70 5.90 -10.67 7.63
CA MET A 70 4.69 -11.10 6.90
C MET A 70 3.52 -11.45 7.83
N ARG A 71 3.81 -12.05 9.00
CA ARG A 71 2.77 -12.33 10.02
C ARG A 71 2.19 -11.06 10.62
N VAL A 72 3.06 -10.10 10.96
CA VAL A 72 2.67 -8.80 11.51
C VAL A 72 1.87 -8.00 10.49
N TYR A 73 2.32 -7.96 9.24
CA TYR A 73 1.59 -7.33 8.14
C TYR A 73 0.20 -7.95 7.95
N GLY A 74 0.10 -9.28 7.91
CA GLY A 74 -1.18 -9.98 7.80
C GLY A 74 -2.13 -9.68 8.98
N ALA A 75 -1.59 -9.63 10.20
CA ALA A 75 -2.37 -9.28 11.40
C ALA A 75 -2.89 -7.83 11.36
N LEU A 76 -2.06 -6.89 10.90
CA LEU A 76 -2.43 -5.49 10.71
C LEU A 76 -3.56 -5.35 9.70
N MET A 77 -3.42 -5.95 8.51
CA MET A 77 -4.42 -5.89 7.44
C MET A 77 -5.76 -6.48 7.89
N TRP A 78 -5.72 -7.61 8.60
CA TRP A 78 -6.93 -8.23 9.13
C TRP A 78 -7.65 -7.34 10.15
N ALA A 79 -6.89 -6.68 11.03
CA ALA A 79 -7.46 -5.78 12.02
C ALA A 79 -8.02 -4.51 11.38
N LEU A 80 -7.29 -3.89 10.45
CA LEU A 80 -7.77 -2.71 9.71
C LEU A 80 -9.05 -3.02 8.93
N GLY A 81 -9.11 -4.17 8.26
CA GLY A 81 -10.31 -4.60 7.53
C GLY A 81 -11.56 -4.70 8.42
N LYS A 82 -11.39 -5.05 9.71
CA LYS A 82 -12.50 -5.06 10.67
C LYS A 82 -12.93 -3.67 11.13
N VAL A 83 -11.98 -2.75 11.29
CA VAL A 83 -12.23 -1.44 11.89
C VAL A 83 -12.72 -0.42 10.86
N VAL A 84 -12.11 -0.39 9.67
CA VAL A 84 -12.44 0.58 8.61
C VAL A 84 -13.79 0.23 7.97
N GLY A 85 -14.06 -1.06 7.75
CA GLY A 85 -15.36 -1.51 7.26
C GLY A 85 -15.70 -1.09 5.83
N THR A 86 -14.70 -0.69 5.04
CA THR A 86 -14.83 -0.43 3.60
C THR A 86 -14.30 -1.64 2.81
N PRO A 87 -14.84 -1.90 1.60
CA PRO A 87 -14.32 -2.95 0.72
C PRO A 87 -12.95 -2.61 0.13
N GLU A 88 -12.58 -1.33 0.16
CA GLU A 88 -11.32 -0.82 -0.36
C GLU A 88 -10.19 -1.02 0.65
N VAL A 89 -9.08 -1.60 0.17
CA VAL A 89 -7.94 -1.94 1.02
C VAL A 89 -7.00 -0.74 1.11
N LEU A 90 -6.73 -0.28 2.35
CA LEU A 90 -5.77 0.80 2.60
C LEU A 90 -4.35 0.41 2.18
N ARG A 91 -3.63 1.34 1.52
CA ARG A 91 -2.20 1.20 1.20
C ARG A 91 -1.37 1.25 2.49
N VAL A 92 -0.53 0.24 2.69
CA VAL A 92 0.42 0.15 3.80
C VAL A 92 1.84 0.28 3.28
N TYR A 93 2.62 1.24 3.77
CA TYR A 93 4.04 1.39 3.47
C TYR A 93 4.89 0.67 4.50
N ILE A 94 5.72 -0.27 4.06
CA ILE A 94 6.55 -1.10 4.95
C ILE A 94 7.97 -0.56 4.95
N GLY A 95 8.49 -0.18 6.11
CA GLY A 95 9.86 0.33 6.18
C GLY A 95 10.31 0.69 7.58
N SER A 96 11.47 1.33 7.63
CA SER A 96 12.05 1.87 8.86
C SER A 96 12.45 3.33 8.63
N PHE A 97 11.53 4.23 8.96
CA PHE A 97 11.61 5.65 8.61
C PHE A 97 12.50 6.41 9.60
N TRP A 98 13.79 6.12 9.56
CA TRP A 98 14.82 6.72 10.40
C TRP A 98 16.19 6.69 9.71
N SER A 99 17.14 7.50 10.19
CA SER A 99 18.49 7.55 9.60
C SER A 99 19.46 6.53 10.20
N GLN A 100 18.98 5.54 10.96
CA GLN A 100 19.82 4.53 11.59
C GLN A 100 20.05 3.32 10.66
N PRO A 101 21.18 2.59 10.80
CA PRO A 101 21.41 1.36 10.05
C PRO A 101 20.33 0.30 10.31
N LEU A 102 20.01 -0.49 9.28
CA LEU A 102 19.04 -1.59 9.37
C LEU A 102 19.58 -2.71 10.27
N LEU A 103 18.73 -3.21 11.18
CA LEU A 103 19.06 -4.35 12.03
C LEU A 103 19.02 -5.68 11.26
N VAL A 104 17.95 -5.92 10.49
CA VAL A 104 17.82 -7.04 9.54
C VAL A 104 17.75 -6.48 8.11
N PRO A 105 18.82 -6.61 7.29
CA PRO A 105 18.89 -5.96 5.97
C PRO A 105 18.21 -6.76 4.84
N ASP A 106 17.68 -7.95 5.12
CA ASP A 106 17.15 -8.89 4.11
C ASP A 106 16.13 -8.26 3.15
N ASN A 107 15.30 -7.33 3.64
CA ASN A 107 14.25 -6.67 2.87
C ASN A 107 14.56 -5.21 2.53
N ARG A 108 15.84 -4.81 2.58
CA ARG A 108 16.28 -3.42 2.34
C ARG A 108 15.66 -2.79 1.10
N ARG A 109 15.71 -3.50 -0.05
CA ARG A 109 15.16 -3.02 -1.32
C ARG A 109 13.66 -2.74 -1.24
N LEU A 110 12.90 -3.58 -0.52
CA LEU A 110 11.48 -3.34 -0.29
C LEU A 110 11.28 -2.04 0.51
N PHE A 111 12.03 -1.86 1.60
CA PHE A 111 11.90 -0.66 2.45
C PHE A 111 12.19 0.63 1.68
N GLU A 112 13.24 0.64 0.85
CA GLU A 112 13.60 1.80 0.02
C GLU A 112 12.54 2.10 -1.05
N LEU A 113 11.98 1.08 -1.71
CA LEU A 113 10.91 1.26 -2.69
C LEU A 113 9.63 1.81 -2.04
N GLU A 114 9.26 1.29 -0.87
CA GLU A 114 8.09 1.72 -0.11
C GLU A 114 8.25 3.16 0.44
N GLU A 115 9.46 3.51 0.87
CA GLU A 115 9.80 4.88 1.27
C GLU A 115 9.67 5.85 0.08
N GLN A 116 10.19 5.49 -1.09
CA GLN A 116 10.06 6.30 -2.30
C GLN A 116 8.60 6.43 -2.77
N ASP A 117 7.80 5.36 -2.68
CA ASP A 117 6.36 5.42 -2.96
C ASP A 117 5.65 6.42 -2.03
N LEU A 118 5.91 6.35 -0.72
CA LEU A 118 5.33 7.28 0.25
C LEU A 118 5.79 8.71 -0.02
N PHE A 119 7.07 8.91 -0.32
CA PHE A 119 7.62 10.24 -0.59
C PHE A 119 7.05 10.85 -1.85
N ARG A 120 6.86 10.08 -2.91
CA ARG A 120 6.19 10.56 -4.13
C ARG A 120 4.75 10.99 -3.87
N ASP A 121 4.01 10.21 -3.07
CA ASP A 121 2.64 10.54 -2.68
C ASP A 121 2.59 11.86 -1.89
N ILE A 122 3.48 12.03 -0.89
CA ILE A 122 3.60 13.27 -0.10
C ILE A 122 4.04 14.46 -0.99
N GLN A 123 5.03 14.27 -1.86
CA GLN A 123 5.51 15.31 -2.79
C GLN A 123 4.42 15.76 -3.77
N GLY A 124 3.48 14.88 -4.11
CA GLY A 124 2.36 15.16 -5.01
C GLY A 124 1.21 15.92 -4.36
N LEU A 125 1.16 16.03 -3.03
CA LEU A 125 0.04 16.66 -2.32
C LEU A 125 -0.28 18.10 -2.76
N PRO A 126 0.70 19.00 -2.98
CA PRO A 126 0.38 20.37 -3.39
C PRO A 126 -0.21 20.42 -4.81
N ARG A 127 0.22 19.50 -5.69
CA ARG A 127 -0.29 19.40 -7.07
C ARG A 127 -1.77 19.04 -7.11
N HIS A 128 -2.21 18.14 -6.23
CA HIS A 128 -3.59 17.66 -6.17
C HIS A 128 -4.46 18.40 -5.15
N ALA A 129 -3.97 19.51 -4.57
CA ALA A 129 -4.68 20.24 -3.52
C ALA A 129 -6.00 20.84 -3.99
N ALA A 130 -6.05 21.38 -5.21
CA ALA A 130 -7.28 21.95 -5.77
C ALA A 130 -8.36 20.88 -6.00
N LEU A 131 -7.96 19.69 -6.50
CA LEU A 131 -8.87 18.56 -6.68
C LEU A 131 -9.44 18.07 -5.36
N ARG A 132 -8.59 17.92 -4.34
CA ARG A 132 -9.04 17.47 -3.02
C ARG A 132 -9.97 18.49 -2.36
N LYS A 133 -9.66 19.78 -2.44
CA LYS A 133 -10.58 20.85 -1.97
C LYS A 133 -11.92 20.84 -2.70
N LEU A 134 -11.93 20.53 -3.98
CA LEU A 134 -13.16 20.38 -4.75
C LEU A 134 -13.98 19.18 -4.26
N ASN A 135 -13.35 18.03 -4.01
CA ASN A 135 -14.02 16.85 -3.46
C ASN A 135 -14.57 17.12 -2.05
N ASP A 136 -13.78 17.74 -1.17
CA ASP A 136 -14.23 18.13 0.19
C ASP A 136 -15.43 19.09 0.11
N LEU A 137 -15.45 20.01 -0.87
CA LEU A 137 -16.59 20.90 -1.11
C LEU A 137 -17.84 20.13 -1.57
N VAL A 138 -17.68 19.12 -2.43
CA VAL A 138 -18.78 18.24 -2.87
C VAL A 138 -19.37 17.50 -1.66
N GLU A 139 -18.54 16.86 -0.85
CA GLU A 139 -18.97 16.14 0.34
C GLU A 139 -19.69 17.06 1.33
N ALA A 140 -19.12 18.23 1.61
CA ALA A 140 -19.73 19.23 2.47
C ALA A 140 -21.09 19.72 1.94
N ALA A 141 -21.19 19.95 0.63
CA ALA A 141 -22.43 20.36 -0.01
C ALA A 141 -23.52 19.28 0.11
N VAL A 142 -23.17 18.00 -0.07
CA VAL A 142 -24.09 16.88 0.13
C VAL A 142 -24.55 16.81 1.59
N ALA A 143 -23.62 16.91 2.55
CA ALA A 143 -23.96 16.90 3.98
C ALA A 143 -24.88 18.08 4.37
N VAL A 144 -24.63 19.28 3.84
CA VAL A 144 -25.48 20.48 4.05
C VAL A 144 -26.87 20.24 3.47
N ARG A 145 -26.98 19.66 2.27
CA ARG A 145 -28.26 19.30 1.64
C ARG A 145 -29.08 18.36 2.52
N VAL A 146 -28.46 17.29 3.01
CA VAL A 146 -29.10 16.31 3.90
C VAL A 146 -29.56 16.97 5.19
N HIS A 147 -28.70 17.78 5.81
CA HIS A 147 -29.05 18.52 7.02
C HIS A 147 -30.24 19.46 6.80
N ALA A 148 -30.28 20.17 5.66
CA ALA A 148 -31.40 21.03 5.30
C ALA A 148 -32.73 20.27 5.19
N TYR A 149 -32.72 19.07 4.59
CA TYR A 149 -33.91 18.21 4.54
C TYR A 149 -34.36 17.76 5.93
N ILE A 150 -33.43 17.34 6.79
CA ILE A 150 -33.73 16.90 8.16
C ILE A 150 -34.40 18.05 8.94
N ILE A 151 -33.77 19.22 9.01
CA ILE A 151 -34.29 20.37 9.77
C ILE A 151 -35.64 20.83 9.21
N SER A 152 -35.79 20.85 7.89
CA SER A 152 -37.05 21.25 7.24
C SER A 152 -38.19 20.27 7.50
N TYR A 153 -37.90 18.96 7.50
CA TYR A 153 -38.88 17.93 7.84
C TYR A 153 -39.35 18.05 9.29
N LEU A 154 -38.40 18.24 10.22
CA LEU A 154 -38.71 18.48 11.63
C LEU A 154 -39.59 19.72 11.80
N LYS A 155 -39.28 20.82 11.10
CA LYS A 155 -40.11 22.03 11.12
C LYS A 155 -41.52 21.78 10.57
N LYS A 156 -41.65 21.04 9.46
CA LYS A 156 -42.94 20.72 8.83
C LYS A 156 -43.84 19.89 9.76
N GLU A 157 -43.27 18.98 10.54
CA GLU A 157 -44.00 18.14 11.48
C GLU A 157 -44.36 18.82 12.81
N MET A 158 -43.83 20.01 13.11
CA MET A 158 -44.08 20.68 14.37
C MET A 158 -45.48 21.35 14.41
N PRO A 159 -46.27 21.15 15.48
CA PRO A 159 -47.56 21.80 15.63
C PRO A 159 -47.40 23.29 15.95
N SER A 160 -48.29 24.12 15.39
CA SER A 160 -48.22 25.58 15.52
C SER A 160 -48.53 26.08 16.94
N VAL A 161 -49.41 25.40 17.70
CA VAL A 161 -49.99 25.97 18.93
C VAL A 161 -49.73 25.11 20.18
N PHE A 162 -50.18 23.86 20.24
CA PHE A 162 -50.09 23.00 21.44
C PHE A 162 -49.33 21.70 21.19
N GLY A 163 -48.82 21.06 22.26
CA GLY A 163 -48.19 19.73 22.20
C GLY A 163 -46.74 19.70 21.68
N LYS A 164 -46.07 20.85 21.63
CA LYS A 164 -44.73 21.03 21.02
C LYS A 164 -43.65 20.17 21.68
N GLU A 165 -43.59 20.12 23.01
CA GLU A 165 -42.57 19.33 23.74
C GLU A 165 -42.72 17.82 23.50
N ASN A 166 -43.95 17.30 23.58
CA ASN A 166 -44.22 15.88 23.36
C ASN A 166 -43.93 15.50 21.91
N LYS A 167 -44.32 16.34 20.94
CA LYS A 167 -44.00 16.12 19.53
C LYS A 167 -42.48 16.18 19.28
N LYS A 168 -41.74 17.11 19.88
CA LYS A 168 -40.28 17.16 19.80
C LYS A 168 -39.64 15.86 20.29
N LYS A 169 -40.00 15.40 21.49
CA LYS A 169 -39.50 14.12 22.04
C LYS A 169 -39.84 12.94 21.12
N GLN A 170 -41.05 12.91 20.57
CA GLN A 170 -41.48 11.89 19.63
C GLN A 170 -40.69 11.92 18.31
N LEU A 171 -40.41 13.11 17.76
CA LEU A 171 -39.65 13.27 16.52
C LEU A 171 -38.19 12.84 16.68
N ILE A 172 -37.55 13.18 17.81
CA ILE A 172 -36.19 12.74 18.12
C ILE A 172 -36.14 11.21 18.26
N LEU A 173 -37.11 10.59 18.93
CA LEU A 173 -37.21 9.13 19.02
C LEU A 173 -37.40 8.48 17.64
N LYS A 174 -38.18 9.11 16.75
CA LYS A 174 -38.45 8.63 15.39
C LYS A 174 -37.40 9.06 14.36
N LEU A 175 -36.28 9.67 14.78
CA LEU A 175 -35.25 10.16 13.87
C LEU A 175 -34.70 9.10 12.90
N PRO A 176 -34.45 7.84 13.30
CA PRO A 176 -34.04 6.79 12.36
C PRO A 176 -35.05 6.55 11.24
N VAL A 177 -36.34 6.60 11.57
CA VAL A 177 -37.43 6.44 10.58
C VAL A 177 -37.53 7.67 9.68
N ILE A 178 -37.26 8.87 10.21
CA ILE A 178 -37.21 10.10 9.41
C ILE A 178 -36.07 10.03 8.40
N PHE A 179 -34.88 9.58 8.80
CA PHE A 179 -33.75 9.41 7.89
C PHE A 179 -34.09 8.45 6.74
N ALA A 180 -34.64 7.28 7.05
CA ALA A 180 -35.06 6.31 6.03
C ALA A 180 -36.12 6.88 5.06
N LYS A 181 -37.04 7.72 5.54
CA LYS A 181 -38.02 8.40 4.67
C LYS A 181 -37.37 9.41 3.74
N ILE A 182 -36.51 10.29 4.28
CA ILE A 182 -35.79 11.30 3.49
C ILE A 182 -34.93 10.62 2.44
N GLN A 183 -34.26 9.51 2.81
CA GLN A 183 -33.45 8.71 1.91
C GLN A 183 -34.25 8.23 0.69
N LEU A 184 -35.45 7.68 0.93
CA LEU A 184 -36.31 7.10 -0.10
C LEU A 184 -36.98 8.18 -0.97
N GLU A 185 -37.41 9.29 -0.37
CA GLU A 185 -38.07 10.40 -1.06
C GLU A 185 -37.10 11.23 -1.92
N HIS A 186 -35.85 11.38 -1.49
CA HIS A 186 -34.87 12.26 -2.15
C HIS A 186 -33.70 11.52 -2.84
N HIS A 187 -33.73 10.18 -2.87
CA HIS A 187 -32.70 9.35 -3.50
C HIS A 187 -31.27 9.62 -3.00
N ILE A 188 -31.11 9.69 -1.67
CA ILE A 188 -29.84 10.00 -1.01
C ILE A 188 -29.16 8.70 -0.52
N SER A 189 -27.83 8.64 -0.51
CA SER A 189 -27.09 7.48 -0.01
C SER A 189 -27.18 7.41 1.53
N PRO A 190 -27.21 6.21 2.15
CA PRO A 190 -27.12 6.09 3.61
C PRO A 190 -25.86 6.73 4.20
N GLY A 191 -24.76 6.76 3.43
CA GLY A 191 -23.47 7.33 3.85
C GLY A 191 -23.48 8.84 4.01
N ASP A 192 -24.43 9.54 3.37
CA ASP A 192 -24.54 11.00 3.42
C ASP A 192 -25.20 11.50 4.72
N PHE A 193 -25.80 10.60 5.51
CA PHE A 193 -26.50 10.93 6.73
C PHE A 193 -25.56 11.01 7.93
N PRO A 194 -25.75 11.99 8.83
CA PRO A 194 -24.98 12.09 10.05
C PRO A 194 -25.32 10.94 11.02
N ASP A 195 -24.43 10.70 12.00
CA ASP A 195 -24.70 9.76 13.07
C ASP A 195 -26.02 10.10 13.79
N CYS A 196 -26.93 9.11 13.81
CA CYS A 196 -28.29 9.32 14.28
C CYS A 196 -28.31 9.64 15.78
N GLN A 197 -27.51 8.94 16.57
CA GLN A 197 -27.46 9.13 18.02
C GLN A 197 -26.90 10.50 18.38
N LYS A 198 -25.84 10.94 17.68
CA LYS A 198 -25.28 12.27 17.87
C LYS A 198 -26.24 13.36 17.47
N MET A 199 -26.96 13.19 16.37
CA MET A 199 -27.98 14.13 15.92
C MET A 199 -29.14 14.21 16.93
N GLN A 200 -29.55 13.09 17.53
CA GLN A 200 -30.56 13.07 18.60
C GLN A 200 -30.13 13.91 19.80
N GLU A 201 -28.89 13.73 20.29
CA GLU A 201 -28.32 14.53 21.39
C GLU A 201 -28.35 16.03 21.07
N LEU A 202 -27.82 16.41 19.90
CA LEU A 202 -27.76 17.82 19.48
C LEU A 202 -29.16 18.43 19.35
N LEU A 203 -30.12 17.70 18.77
CA LEU A 203 -31.50 18.16 18.63
C LEU A 203 -32.22 18.35 19.98
N MET A 204 -31.80 17.66 21.06
CA MET A 204 -32.38 17.90 22.37
C MET A 204 -32.16 19.34 22.86
N ALA A 205 -31.01 19.94 22.53
CA ALA A 205 -30.66 21.30 22.92
C ALA A 205 -31.35 22.41 22.09
N HIS A 206 -31.98 22.07 20.96
CA HIS A 206 -32.51 23.07 20.02
C HIS A 206 -34.04 23.23 20.11
N ASP A 207 -34.54 24.44 19.86
CA ASP A 207 -35.98 24.71 19.76
C ASP A 207 -36.47 24.55 18.31
N PHE A 208 -37.29 23.52 18.08
CA PHE A 208 -37.78 23.17 16.75
C PHE A 208 -38.74 24.21 16.17
N THR A 209 -39.34 25.07 17.00
CA THR A 209 -40.20 26.14 16.49
C THR A 209 -39.41 27.23 15.76
N ARG A 210 -38.12 27.39 16.10
CA ARG A 210 -37.20 28.35 15.48
C ARG A 210 -36.55 27.83 14.20
N PHE A 211 -36.77 26.57 13.86
CA PHE A 211 -36.30 26.01 12.59
C PHE A 211 -36.99 26.70 11.41
N HIS A 212 -36.24 26.80 10.32
CA HIS A 212 -36.72 27.36 9.07
C HIS A 212 -37.40 26.28 8.24
N SER A 213 -38.43 26.68 7.50
CA SER A 213 -39.04 25.81 6.49
C SER A 213 -38.10 25.61 5.31
N LEU A 214 -38.33 24.54 4.54
CA LEU A 214 -37.59 24.26 3.31
C LEU A 214 -37.64 25.46 2.37
N LYS A 215 -36.48 25.86 1.84
CA LYS A 215 -36.35 26.91 0.84
C LYS A 215 -35.88 26.30 -0.49
N PRO A 216 -36.80 25.93 -1.41
CA PRO A 216 -36.45 25.21 -2.64
C PRO A 216 -35.36 25.92 -3.46
N LYS A 217 -35.44 27.24 -3.59
CA LYS A 217 -34.45 28.06 -4.33
C LYS A 217 -33.00 27.89 -3.85
N LEU A 218 -32.79 27.69 -2.54
CA LEU A 218 -31.44 27.49 -2.01
C LEU A 218 -30.91 26.10 -2.32
N LEU A 219 -31.80 25.09 -2.33
CA LEU A 219 -31.46 23.73 -2.71
C LEU A 219 -31.21 23.61 -4.22
N GLU A 220 -32.03 24.27 -5.04
CA GLU A 220 -31.83 24.37 -6.49
C GLU A 220 -30.44 24.94 -6.82
N SER A 221 -30.01 26.01 -6.12
CA SER A 221 -28.67 26.57 -6.31
C SER A 221 -27.55 25.62 -5.90
N LEU A 222 -27.76 24.81 -4.86
CA LEU A 222 -26.79 23.81 -4.42
C LEU A 222 -26.70 22.64 -5.41
N ASP A 223 -27.84 22.20 -5.94
CA ASP A 223 -27.91 21.14 -6.95
C ASP A 223 -27.33 21.61 -8.29
N GLU A 224 -27.54 22.87 -8.67
CA GLU A 224 -26.91 23.50 -9.85
C GLU A 224 -25.38 23.52 -9.70
N MET A 225 -24.87 23.93 -8.54
CA MET A 225 -23.44 23.90 -8.24
C MET A 225 -22.87 22.47 -8.40
N LEU A 226 -23.51 21.47 -7.77
CA LEU A 226 -23.07 20.08 -7.80
C LEU A 226 -23.09 19.45 -9.20
N THR A 227 -24.05 19.83 -10.05
CA THR A 227 -24.28 19.20 -11.36
C THR A 227 -23.60 19.92 -12.52
N HIS A 228 -23.60 21.26 -12.53
CA HIS A 228 -23.15 22.06 -13.66
C HIS A 228 -21.83 22.77 -13.37
N ASP A 229 -21.71 23.48 -12.26
CA ASP A 229 -20.54 24.31 -12.00
C ASP A 229 -19.30 23.45 -11.73
N ILE A 230 -19.43 22.38 -10.95
CA ILE A 230 -18.34 21.44 -10.69
C ILE A 230 -17.92 20.72 -11.98
N ALA A 231 -18.88 20.32 -12.82
CA ALA A 231 -18.57 19.70 -14.11
C ALA A 231 -17.78 20.63 -15.04
N LYS A 232 -18.03 21.94 -15.01
CA LYS A 232 -17.27 22.96 -15.76
C LYS A 232 -15.87 23.19 -15.19
N LEU A 233 -15.66 22.99 -13.89
CA LEU A 233 -14.36 23.12 -13.24
C LEU A 233 -13.43 21.94 -13.55
N MET A 234 -13.96 20.73 -13.76
CA MET A 234 -13.14 19.53 -13.99
C MET A 234 -12.16 19.62 -15.19
N PRO A 235 -12.53 20.16 -16.37
CA PRO A 235 -11.57 20.40 -17.46
C PRO A 235 -10.48 21.42 -17.08
N LEU A 236 -10.85 22.52 -16.42
CA LEU A 236 -9.91 23.57 -16.01
C LEU A 236 -8.92 23.05 -14.99
N LEU A 237 -9.39 22.25 -14.03
CA LEU A 237 -8.56 21.63 -13.00
C LEU A 237 -7.54 20.65 -13.60
N ARG A 238 -7.97 19.82 -14.57
CA ARG A 238 -7.06 18.94 -15.30
C ARG A 238 -6.01 19.71 -16.09
N GLN A 239 -6.39 20.85 -16.66
CA GLN A 239 -5.46 21.74 -17.35
C GLN A 239 -4.48 22.39 -16.37
N GLU A 240 -4.94 22.85 -15.21
CA GLU A 240 -4.10 23.36 -14.13
C GLU A 240 -3.08 22.31 -13.65
N GLU A 241 -3.51 21.07 -13.44
CA GLU A 241 -2.61 19.96 -13.04
C GLU A 241 -1.51 19.67 -14.08
N LEU A 242 -1.75 20.00 -15.36
CA LEU A 242 -0.79 19.87 -16.45
C LEU A 242 0.09 21.12 -16.62
N GLU A 243 -0.48 22.32 -16.42
CA GLU A 243 0.16 23.63 -16.68
C GLU A 243 0.93 24.19 -15.47
N GLY A 244 0.65 23.75 -14.24
CA GLY A 244 1.37 24.15 -13.02
C GLY A 244 1.23 23.12 -11.89
N SER A 245 2.19 22.93 -10.97
CA SER A 245 3.18 23.87 -10.48
C SER A 245 4.45 23.13 -10.03
N GLU A 246 5.59 23.80 -10.16
CA GLU A 246 6.88 23.48 -9.51
C GLU A 246 6.79 23.41 -7.97
N ALA A 247 5.62 23.69 -7.39
CA ALA A 247 5.26 23.41 -6.00
C ALA A 247 5.21 21.90 -5.74
N ARG A 248 6.36 21.26 -5.77
CA ARG A 248 6.59 19.97 -5.10
C ARG A 248 7.18 20.26 -3.73
N VAL A 249 7.07 19.31 -2.82
CA VAL A 249 7.87 19.35 -1.60
C VAL A 249 9.34 19.26 -2.01
N GLN A 250 10.10 20.33 -1.77
CA GLN A 250 11.53 20.45 -2.09
C GLN A 250 12.37 20.38 -0.82
N GLY A 251 13.55 19.76 -0.91
CA GLY A 251 14.53 19.69 0.18
C GLY A 251 14.31 18.55 1.18
N GLY A 252 15.34 18.27 1.99
CA GLY A 252 15.29 17.27 3.06
C GLY A 252 15.34 15.83 2.55
N ALA A 253 14.56 14.93 3.15
CA ALA A 253 14.50 13.50 2.77
C ALA A 253 13.97 13.28 1.33
N PHE A 254 13.42 14.31 0.71
CA PHE A 254 12.82 14.29 -0.61
C PHE A 254 13.80 14.61 -1.75
N GLU A 255 15.03 15.02 -1.43
CA GLU A 255 16.05 15.28 -2.45
C GLU A 255 16.55 13.96 -3.06
N GLY A 256 16.55 13.83 -4.38
CA GLY A 256 17.05 12.63 -5.08
C GLY A 256 18.53 12.31 -4.81
N THR A 257 19.26 13.19 -4.11
CA THR A 257 20.63 12.99 -3.65
C THR A 257 20.73 11.97 -2.50
N HIS A 258 19.64 11.66 -1.78
CA HIS A 258 19.65 10.68 -0.70
C HIS A 258 19.90 9.24 -1.18
N MET A 259 19.59 8.95 -2.44
CA MET A 259 19.88 7.65 -3.08
C MET A 259 21.36 7.47 -3.45
N GLY A 260 22.20 8.46 -3.14
CA GLY A 260 23.61 8.49 -3.52
C GLY A 260 23.82 8.85 -5.01
N PRO A 261 25.06 9.16 -5.41
CA PRO A 261 25.38 9.51 -6.79
C PRO A 261 25.45 8.30 -7.73
N PHE A 262 25.24 7.09 -7.21
CA PHE A 262 25.32 5.83 -7.94
C PHE A 262 24.02 5.06 -7.75
N VAL A 263 23.40 4.62 -8.84
CA VAL A 263 22.27 3.70 -8.78
C VAL A 263 22.81 2.34 -8.31
N GLU A 264 22.47 1.91 -7.10
CA GLU A 264 22.64 0.51 -6.66
C GLU A 264 21.64 -0.36 -7.44
N ARG A 265 21.96 -0.64 -8.72
CA ARG A 265 21.20 -1.53 -9.57
C ARG A 265 21.22 -2.93 -8.95
N GLY A 266 20.04 -3.50 -8.69
CA GLY A 266 19.93 -4.90 -8.34
C GLY A 266 20.55 -5.78 -9.44
N PRO A 267 21.05 -6.98 -9.14
CA PRO A 267 21.70 -7.86 -10.12
C PRO A 267 20.83 -8.26 -11.33
N ASP A 268 19.53 -7.95 -11.30
CA ASP A 268 18.53 -8.30 -12.32
C ASP A 268 18.04 -7.11 -13.17
N GLU A 269 18.56 -5.89 -12.97
CA GLU A 269 18.16 -4.72 -13.78
C GLU A 269 19.18 -4.43 -14.89
N ALA A 270 18.81 -4.75 -16.14
CA ALA A 270 19.60 -4.40 -17.32
C ALA A 270 19.61 -2.87 -17.57
N PRO A 271 20.61 -2.32 -18.28
CA PRO A 271 20.61 -0.94 -18.75
C PRO A 271 19.39 -0.63 -19.63
N GLU A 272 18.63 0.41 -19.30
CA GLU A 272 17.57 0.97 -20.16
C GLU A 272 18.14 1.88 -21.28
N ASP A 273 19.46 2.03 -21.37
CA ASP A 273 20.09 2.80 -22.43
C ASP A 273 20.46 1.87 -23.60
N GLY A 274 19.53 1.76 -24.55
CA GLY A 274 19.83 1.58 -25.97
C GLY A 274 20.39 0.22 -26.39
N GLU A 275 19.51 -0.77 -26.48
CA GLU A 275 19.32 -1.70 -27.62
C GLU A 275 18.39 -2.83 -27.10
N GLU A 276 17.10 -2.78 -27.47
CA GLU A 276 16.21 -3.94 -27.38
C GLU A 276 16.66 -4.98 -28.42
N GLY A 277 17.82 -5.60 -28.18
CA GLY A 277 18.17 -6.89 -28.76
C GLY A 277 17.42 -7.96 -27.98
N SER A 278 16.68 -8.82 -28.67
CA SER A 278 15.99 -9.96 -28.05
C SER A 278 17.01 -10.86 -27.32
N ASP A 279 17.10 -10.74 -26.00
CA ASP A 279 17.87 -11.61 -25.11
C ASP A 279 17.46 -13.10 -25.19
N ASP A 280 16.40 -13.40 -25.94
CA ASP A 280 15.91 -14.76 -26.21
C ASP A 280 16.81 -15.56 -27.19
N GLU A 281 17.75 -14.92 -27.89
CA GLU A 281 18.67 -15.58 -28.85
C GLU A 281 20.12 -15.74 -28.36
N ALA A 282 20.45 -15.34 -27.13
CA ALA A 282 21.81 -15.53 -26.62
C ALA A 282 22.14 -17.02 -26.38
N GLU A 283 23.02 -17.55 -27.24
CA GLU A 283 23.64 -18.88 -27.13
C GLU A 283 24.20 -19.08 -25.71
N TRP A 284 23.92 -20.24 -25.10
CA TRP A 284 24.34 -20.49 -23.72
C TRP A 284 25.87 -20.46 -23.62
N VAL A 285 26.39 -19.63 -22.72
CA VAL A 285 27.84 -19.32 -22.62
C VAL A 285 28.70 -20.58 -22.45
N VAL A 286 28.15 -21.59 -21.80
CA VAL A 286 28.82 -22.85 -21.46
C VAL A 286 28.89 -23.82 -22.66
N THR A 287 28.14 -23.56 -23.75
CA THR A 287 28.05 -24.46 -24.93
C THR A 287 29.41 -24.77 -25.54
N LYS A 288 30.34 -23.81 -25.54
CA LYS A 288 31.68 -23.95 -26.13
C LYS A 288 32.54 -24.98 -25.40
N ASP A 289 32.41 -25.06 -24.08
CA ASP A 289 33.20 -25.94 -23.22
C ASP A 289 32.39 -27.17 -22.77
N LYS A 290 31.15 -27.31 -23.23
CA LYS A 290 30.24 -28.39 -22.81
C LYS A 290 30.85 -29.77 -23.04
N SER A 291 31.46 -30.02 -24.20
CA SER A 291 32.08 -31.33 -24.50
C SER A 291 33.19 -31.72 -23.50
N LYS A 292 34.02 -30.75 -23.09
CA LYS A 292 35.06 -30.95 -22.06
C LYS A 292 34.43 -31.28 -20.70
N TYR A 293 33.33 -30.63 -20.34
CA TYR A 293 32.64 -30.90 -19.09
C TYR A 293 31.89 -32.23 -19.10
N ASP A 294 31.26 -32.58 -20.23
CA ASP A 294 30.57 -33.86 -20.42
C ASP A 294 31.55 -35.04 -20.29
N GLU A 295 32.77 -34.93 -20.82
CA GLU A 295 33.82 -35.94 -20.62
C GLU A 295 34.12 -36.18 -19.13
N ILE A 296 34.24 -35.10 -18.35
CA ILE A 296 34.49 -35.20 -16.90
C ILE A 296 33.25 -35.79 -16.20
N PHE A 297 32.06 -35.33 -16.59
CA PHE A 297 30.78 -35.79 -16.04
C PHE A 297 30.61 -37.30 -16.21
N TYR A 298 30.76 -37.83 -17.42
CA TYR A 298 30.60 -39.26 -17.67
C TYR A 298 31.70 -40.11 -17.02
N ASN A 299 32.93 -39.57 -16.89
CA ASN A 299 34.01 -40.23 -16.14
C ASN A 299 33.71 -40.38 -14.64
N LEU A 300 32.85 -39.52 -14.07
CA LEU A 300 32.39 -39.62 -12.67
C LEU A 300 31.29 -40.68 -12.46
N ALA A 301 30.92 -41.41 -13.52
CA ALA A 301 29.91 -42.46 -13.54
C ALA A 301 28.55 -41.99 -12.96
N PRO A 302 27.85 -41.08 -13.66
CA PRO A 302 26.49 -40.66 -13.28
C PRO A 302 25.53 -41.85 -13.39
N ALA A 303 24.48 -41.85 -12.56
CA ALA A 303 23.40 -42.83 -12.62
C ALA A 303 22.21 -42.20 -13.33
N ASP A 304 21.67 -42.86 -14.36
CA ASP A 304 20.53 -42.37 -15.15
C ASP A 304 20.70 -40.94 -15.69
N GLY A 305 21.93 -40.59 -16.09
CA GLY A 305 22.25 -39.25 -16.61
C GLY A 305 22.35 -38.16 -15.54
N LYS A 306 22.33 -38.51 -14.25
CA LYS A 306 22.48 -37.58 -13.12
C LYS A 306 23.61 -37.98 -12.19
N LEU A 307 24.38 -37.00 -11.74
CA LEU A 307 25.44 -37.15 -10.75
C LEU A 307 24.88 -36.86 -9.36
N SER A 308 25.01 -37.82 -8.44
CA SER A 308 24.52 -37.63 -7.08
C SER A 308 25.29 -36.52 -6.35
N GLY A 309 24.61 -35.77 -5.47
CA GLY A 309 25.23 -34.69 -4.72
C GLY A 309 26.43 -35.11 -3.87
N SER A 310 26.49 -36.36 -3.40
CA SER A 310 27.67 -36.90 -2.70
C SER A 310 28.90 -37.03 -3.62
N LYS A 311 28.72 -37.53 -4.84
CA LYS A 311 29.78 -37.64 -5.85
C LYS A 311 30.20 -36.26 -6.35
N ALA A 312 29.24 -35.41 -6.68
CA ALA A 312 29.48 -34.04 -7.11
C ALA A 312 30.25 -33.25 -6.05
N LYS A 313 29.86 -33.32 -4.77
CA LYS A 313 30.58 -32.69 -3.67
C LYS A 313 32.03 -33.18 -3.56
N THR A 314 32.26 -34.48 -3.69
CA THR A 314 33.61 -35.06 -3.62
C THR A 314 34.51 -34.50 -4.74
N TRP A 315 33.97 -34.41 -5.96
CA TRP A 315 34.68 -33.81 -7.09
C TRP A 315 34.90 -32.31 -6.90
N MET A 316 33.87 -31.55 -6.50
CA MET A 316 33.94 -30.11 -6.27
C MET A 316 34.99 -29.74 -5.19
N VAL A 317 35.09 -30.50 -4.11
CA VAL A 317 36.13 -30.30 -3.08
C VAL A 317 37.54 -30.48 -3.63
N GLY A 318 37.71 -31.33 -4.65
CA GLY A 318 38.98 -31.53 -5.36
C GLY A 318 39.50 -30.27 -6.06
N THR A 319 38.63 -29.29 -6.35
CA THR A 319 38.99 -28.01 -6.99
C THR A 319 39.69 -27.03 -6.06
N LYS A 320 39.80 -27.36 -4.76
CA LYS A 320 40.46 -26.56 -3.71
C LYS A 320 39.81 -25.19 -3.44
N LEU A 321 38.57 -24.97 -3.90
CA LEU A 321 37.80 -23.80 -3.50
C LEU A 321 37.27 -23.94 -2.06
N PRO A 322 37.07 -22.84 -1.32
CA PRO A 322 36.48 -22.87 0.01
C PRO A 322 35.06 -23.48 0.01
N ASN A 323 34.72 -24.24 1.05
CA ASN A 323 33.39 -24.88 1.18
C ASN A 323 32.21 -23.89 1.08
N SER A 324 32.38 -22.65 1.56
CA SER A 324 31.36 -21.59 1.46
C SER A 324 31.10 -21.15 0.01
N VAL A 325 32.12 -21.18 -0.83
CA VAL A 325 32.05 -20.88 -2.27
C VAL A 325 31.42 -22.06 -3.00
N LEU A 326 31.89 -23.29 -2.71
CA LEU A 326 31.33 -24.51 -3.32
C LEU A 326 29.85 -24.69 -3.01
N GLY A 327 29.41 -24.40 -1.78
CA GLY A 327 27.99 -24.43 -1.42
C GLY A 327 27.16 -23.40 -2.17
N ARG A 328 27.73 -22.23 -2.49
CA ARG A 328 27.07 -21.21 -3.32
C ARG A 328 26.99 -21.63 -4.78
N ILE A 329 28.05 -22.21 -5.34
CA ILE A 329 28.07 -22.78 -6.69
C ILE A 329 27.02 -23.89 -6.80
N TRP A 330 27.00 -24.83 -5.85
CA TRP A 330 25.98 -25.87 -5.79
C TRP A 330 24.56 -25.31 -5.88
N LYS A 331 24.25 -24.30 -5.03
CA LYS A 331 22.93 -23.66 -5.02
C LYS A 331 22.58 -22.95 -6.34
N LEU A 332 23.58 -22.48 -7.08
CA LEU A 332 23.39 -21.84 -8.39
C LEU A 332 23.28 -22.87 -9.52
N SER A 333 23.92 -24.03 -9.39
CA SER A 333 24.00 -25.06 -10.44
C SER A 333 22.87 -26.07 -10.40
N ASP A 334 22.36 -26.42 -9.21
CA ASP A 334 21.19 -27.28 -9.01
C ASP A 334 19.91 -26.45 -9.27
N VAL A 335 19.58 -26.28 -10.56
CA VAL A 335 18.54 -25.35 -11.04
C VAL A 335 17.16 -25.90 -10.75
N ASP A 336 16.95 -27.20 -10.92
CA ASP A 336 15.67 -27.87 -10.60
C ASP A 336 15.54 -28.27 -9.11
N ARG A 337 16.62 -28.14 -8.32
CA ARG A 337 16.67 -28.34 -6.88
C ARG A 337 16.35 -29.78 -6.47
N ASP A 338 16.70 -30.74 -7.30
CA ASP A 338 16.48 -32.16 -7.04
C ASP A 338 17.61 -32.82 -6.21
N GLY A 339 18.69 -32.08 -5.95
CA GLY A 339 19.84 -32.54 -5.16
C GLY A 339 20.84 -33.40 -5.94
N MET A 340 20.69 -33.47 -7.26
CA MET A 340 21.61 -34.09 -8.21
C MET A 340 22.02 -33.05 -9.25
N LEU A 341 22.97 -33.40 -10.13
CA LEU A 341 23.34 -32.55 -11.26
C LEU A 341 23.24 -33.37 -12.54
N ASP A 342 22.45 -32.93 -13.51
CA ASP A 342 22.55 -33.46 -14.88
C ASP A 342 23.77 -32.90 -15.62
N ASP A 343 23.93 -33.29 -16.89
CA ASP A 343 25.08 -32.88 -17.72
C ASP A 343 25.14 -31.36 -17.92
N GLU A 344 24.00 -30.68 -18.09
CA GLU A 344 23.97 -29.23 -18.26
C GLU A 344 24.25 -28.48 -16.95
N GLU A 345 23.72 -28.96 -15.83
CA GLU A 345 23.98 -28.40 -14.51
C GLU A 345 25.42 -28.63 -14.06
N PHE A 346 26.00 -29.78 -14.39
CA PHE A 346 27.40 -30.05 -14.14
C PHE A 346 28.32 -29.15 -14.97
N ALA A 347 27.98 -28.93 -16.24
CA ALA A 347 28.68 -27.98 -17.09
C ALA A 347 28.58 -26.55 -16.53
N LEU A 348 27.41 -26.15 -16.03
CA LEU A 348 27.23 -24.86 -15.34
C LEU A 348 28.08 -24.76 -14.07
N ALA A 349 28.10 -25.81 -13.23
CA ALA A 349 28.93 -25.87 -12.03
C ALA A 349 30.42 -25.75 -12.36
N SER A 350 30.87 -26.44 -13.40
CA SER A 350 32.25 -26.42 -13.86
C SER A 350 32.64 -25.03 -14.37
N HIS A 351 31.78 -24.39 -15.16
CA HIS A 351 31.98 -23.02 -15.61
C HIS A 351 32.08 -22.01 -14.46
N LEU A 352 31.21 -22.11 -13.45
CA LEU A 352 31.25 -21.24 -12.26
C LEU A 352 32.51 -21.47 -11.41
N ILE A 353 33.00 -22.70 -11.36
CA ILE A 353 34.27 -23.05 -10.68
C ILE A 353 35.44 -22.43 -11.44
N GLU A 354 35.52 -22.59 -12.76
CA GLU A 354 36.59 -21.99 -13.59
C GLU A 354 36.58 -20.46 -13.47
N ALA A 355 35.42 -19.83 -13.62
CA ALA A 355 35.28 -18.39 -13.44
C ALA A 355 35.78 -17.92 -12.07
N LYS A 356 35.50 -18.70 -11.00
CA LYS A 356 35.95 -18.37 -9.66
C LYS A 356 37.46 -18.57 -9.45
N LEU A 357 38.05 -19.58 -10.08
CA LEU A 357 39.49 -19.83 -10.07
C LEU A 357 40.26 -18.74 -10.84
N GLU A 358 39.67 -18.18 -11.89
CA GLU A 358 40.18 -17.03 -12.63
C GLU A 358 40.04 -15.69 -11.87
N GLY A 359 39.40 -15.72 -10.69
CA GLY A 359 39.26 -14.55 -9.82
C GLY A 359 37.94 -13.78 -9.98
N HIS A 360 37.00 -14.25 -10.79
CA HIS A 360 35.70 -13.59 -10.96
C HIS A 360 34.80 -13.76 -9.71
N GLY A 361 33.90 -12.80 -9.51
CA GLY A 361 32.84 -12.87 -8.50
C GLY A 361 31.74 -13.85 -8.91
N LEU A 362 31.17 -14.57 -7.94
CA LEU A 362 29.95 -15.37 -8.20
C LEU A 362 28.73 -14.45 -8.12
N PRO A 363 27.75 -14.59 -9.04
CA PRO A 363 26.54 -13.81 -8.98
C PRO A 363 25.68 -14.21 -7.75
N ALA A 364 24.84 -13.29 -7.29
CA ALA A 364 23.93 -13.56 -6.15
C ALA A 364 22.76 -14.48 -6.56
N ASN A 365 22.22 -14.28 -7.77
CA ASN A 365 21.22 -15.11 -8.43
C ASN A 365 21.74 -15.54 -9.81
N LEU A 366 21.29 -16.69 -10.32
CA LEU A 366 21.74 -17.17 -11.63
C LEU A 366 21.08 -16.33 -12.75
N PRO A 367 21.85 -15.56 -13.55
CA PRO A 367 21.27 -14.76 -14.63
C PRO A 367 20.73 -15.67 -15.75
N ARG A 368 19.65 -15.24 -16.42
CA ARG A 368 18.94 -16.05 -17.45
C ARG A 368 19.87 -16.62 -18.54
N ARG A 369 20.89 -15.86 -18.94
CA ARG A 369 21.90 -16.30 -19.92
C ARG A 369 22.74 -17.50 -19.50
N LEU A 370 22.92 -17.74 -18.19
CA LEU A 370 23.63 -18.88 -17.64
C LEU A 370 22.71 -20.07 -17.31
N VAL A 371 21.39 -19.87 -17.30
CA VAL A 371 20.43 -20.96 -17.13
C VAL A 371 20.54 -21.92 -18.31
N PRO A 372 20.71 -23.24 -18.06
CA PRO A 372 20.72 -24.25 -19.09
C PRO A 372 19.52 -24.13 -20.03
N PRO A 373 19.70 -24.25 -21.37
CA PRO A 373 18.62 -24.06 -22.32
C PRO A 373 17.38 -24.90 -22.02
N SER A 374 17.55 -26.16 -21.60
CA SER A 374 16.45 -27.06 -21.27
C SER A 374 15.63 -26.62 -20.03
N LYS A 375 16.25 -25.83 -19.14
CA LYS A 375 15.67 -25.35 -17.87
C LYS A 375 15.27 -23.87 -17.91
N ARG A 376 15.40 -23.19 -19.07
CA ARG A 376 14.93 -21.80 -19.24
C ARG A 376 13.41 -21.77 -19.23
N ARG A 377 12.80 -21.18 -18.18
CA ARG A 377 11.35 -20.89 -18.19
C ARG A 377 11.02 -19.98 -19.39
N HIS A 378 10.12 -20.41 -20.26
CA HIS A 378 9.54 -19.52 -21.27
C HIS A 378 8.72 -18.43 -20.58
N LYS A 379 8.90 -17.18 -21.02
CA LYS A 379 8.14 -16.02 -20.54
C LYS A 379 6.66 -16.26 -20.90
N GLY A 380 5.89 -16.85 -19.97
CA GLY A 380 4.49 -17.24 -20.20
C GLY A 380 4.00 -18.46 -19.42
N SER A 381 4.87 -19.30 -18.85
CA SER A 381 4.44 -20.44 -18.04
C SER A 381 4.32 -20.04 -16.57
N ALA A 382 3.09 -19.77 -16.13
CA ALA A 382 2.74 -19.60 -14.73
C ALA A 382 2.84 -20.94 -13.98
N GLU A 383 3.62 -20.95 -12.91
CA GLU A 383 3.36 -21.66 -11.65
C GLU A 383 4.25 -21.07 -10.54
#